data_AF-A0A3R9WC88-F1
#
_entry.id   AF-A0A3R9WC88-F1
#
_cell.length_a   1.000
_cell.length_b   1.000
_cell.length_c   1.000
_cell.angle_alpha   90.00
_cell.angle_beta   90.00
_cell.angle_gamma   90.00
#
_symmetry.space_group_name_H-M   'P 1'
#
loop_
_entity.id
_entity.type
_entity.pdbx_description
1 polymer ?
#
loop_
_entity_poly.entity_id
_entity_poly.type
_entity_poly.pdbx_seq_one_letter_code
_entity_poly.pdbx_strand_id
1 'polypeptide(L)'
;MTDRRTRPAPRPPAGTPGTAELAHRARVSLADAVRLARWAEGNLGAGDGNRPAPAGALPAADVERAAAELRLTHGQIRAGWDRARLAGLVEVHGGHARPGWRLRAWDRDDTAVLRGWVALFDAWSLVHPAPADIAPSVVAEVVEAMPQLLSLLQLSAGPVTVPDLLDLLGQRVTELRDERCEVPYG
;
A
#
# COMPACT_ATOMS: atom_id res chain seq x y z
N MET A 1 -36.57 8.40 1.74
CA MET A 1 -35.65 7.36 1.22
C MET A 1 -34.86 8.01 0.09
N THR A 2 -33.77 8.69 0.44
CA THR A 2 -32.97 9.48 -0.51
C THR A 2 -31.89 8.61 -1.13
N ASP A 3 -31.99 8.48 -2.45
CA ASP A 3 -31.12 7.70 -3.30
C ASP A 3 -29.70 8.31 -3.27
N ARG A 4 -28.75 7.58 -2.69
CA ARG A 4 -27.36 8.00 -2.53
C ARG A 4 -26.67 7.85 -3.89
N ARG A 5 -26.84 8.83 -4.77
CA ARG A 5 -26.14 8.90 -6.06
C ARG A 5 -24.63 8.80 -5.84
N THR A 6 -24.07 7.65 -6.15
CA THR A 6 -22.63 7.37 -6.14
C THR A 6 -21.95 8.31 -7.15
N ARG A 7 -21.22 9.31 -6.65
CA ARG A 7 -20.43 10.22 -7.49
C ARG A 7 -19.40 9.38 -8.27
N PRO A 8 -19.27 9.55 -9.60
CA PRO A 8 -18.24 8.84 -10.37
C PRO A 8 -16.85 9.21 -9.83
N ALA A 9 -15.97 8.22 -9.71
CA ALA A 9 -14.58 8.48 -9.35
C ALA A 9 -13.95 9.44 -10.38
N PRO A 10 -13.10 10.39 -9.96
CA PRO A 10 -12.41 11.29 -10.88
C PRO A 10 -11.64 10.50 -11.93
N ARG A 11 -11.66 10.99 -13.18
CA ARG A 11 -10.95 10.32 -14.29
C ARG A 11 -9.45 10.36 -14.05
N PRO A 12 -8.74 9.25 -14.28
CA PRO A 12 -7.29 9.25 -14.25
C PRO A 12 -6.71 10.26 -15.27
N PRO A 13 -5.53 10.84 -14.99
CA PRO A 13 -4.82 11.67 -15.94
C PRO A 13 -4.59 10.97 -17.28
N ALA A 14 -4.52 11.75 -18.38
CA ALA A 14 -4.22 11.22 -19.70
C ALA A 14 -2.87 10.49 -19.72
N GLY A 15 -2.82 9.31 -20.34
CA GLY A 15 -1.61 8.45 -20.38
C GLY A 15 -1.48 7.46 -19.22
N THR A 16 -2.37 7.50 -18.22
CA THR A 16 -2.41 6.48 -17.17
C THR A 16 -2.74 5.11 -17.79
N PRO A 17 -1.89 4.07 -17.58
CA PRO A 17 -2.18 2.73 -18.06
C PRO A 17 -3.53 2.23 -17.53
N GLY A 18 -4.23 1.41 -18.32
CA GLY A 18 -5.51 0.84 -17.90
C GLY A 18 -5.39 0.00 -16.62
N THR A 19 -6.51 -0.17 -15.91
CA THR A 19 -6.61 -0.90 -14.64
C THR A 19 -5.92 -2.27 -14.67
N ALA A 20 -6.11 -3.04 -15.74
CA ALA A 20 -5.52 -4.37 -15.88
C ALA A 20 -3.98 -4.35 -15.95
N GLU A 21 -3.40 -3.37 -16.65
CA GLU A 21 -1.96 -3.20 -16.77
C GLU A 21 -1.34 -2.78 -15.42
N LEU A 22 -2.00 -1.86 -14.72
CA LEU A 22 -1.57 -1.46 -13.37
C LEU A 22 -1.67 -2.63 -12.39
N ALA A 23 -2.75 -3.42 -12.47
CA ALA A 23 -2.94 -4.59 -11.62
C ALA A 23 -1.91 -5.69 -11.94
N HIS A 24 -1.54 -5.88 -13.22
CA HIS A 24 -0.47 -6.79 -13.61
C HIS A 24 0.87 -6.39 -12.97
N ARG A 25 1.27 -5.11 -13.09
CA ARG A 25 2.50 -4.59 -12.47
C ARG A 25 2.48 -4.74 -10.95
N ALA A 26 1.36 -4.44 -10.31
CA ALA A 26 1.17 -4.65 -8.88
C ALA A 26 1.38 -6.12 -8.47
N ARG A 27 0.84 -7.05 -9.26
CA ARG A 27 1.02 -8.50 -9.02
C ARG A 27 2.47 -8.93 -9.12
N VAL A 28 3.20 -8.41 -10.11
CA VAL A 28 4.64 -8.68 -10.25
C VAL A 28 5.41 -8.13 -9.04
N SER A 29 5.16 -6.88 -8.64
CA SER A 29 5.88 -6.25 -7.51
C SER A 29 5.59 -6.90 -6.15
N LEU A 30 4.40 -7.47 -5.95
CA LEU A 30 3.97 -8.09 -4.69
C LEU A 30 4.05 -9.63 -4.71
N ALA A 31 4.62 -10.23 -5.76
CA ALA A 31 4.64 -11.68 -5.95
C ALA A 31 5.20 -12.44 -4.72
N ASP A 32 6.34 -12.02 -4.18
CA ASP A 32 6.93 -12.67 -3.01
C ASP A 32 6.13 -12.45 -1.72
N ALA A 33 5.51 -11.28 -1.56
CA ALA A 33 4.62 -11.01 -0.42
C ALA A 33 3.37 -11.91 -0.46
N VAL A 34 2.82 -12.16 -1.65
CA VAL A 34 1.68 -13.07 -1.85
C VAL A 34 2.08 -14.51 -1.60
N ARG A 35 3.25 -14.95 -2.12
CA ARG A 35 3.78 -16.29 -1.85
C ARG A 35 3.95 -16.52 -0.35
N LEU A 36 4.50 -15.53 0.37
CA LEU A 36 4.65 -15.59 1.81
C LEU A 36 3.31 -15.56 2.56
N ALA A 37 2.34 -14.76 2.12
CA ALA A 37 1.01 -14.72 2.73
C ALA A 37 0.26 -16.06 2.58
N ARG A 38 0.37 -16.71 1.42
CA ARG A 38 -0.19 -18.07 1.19
C ARG A 38 0.55 -19.13 2.00
N TRP A 39 1.88 -19.02 2.09
CA TRP A 39 2.66 -19.88 2.97
C TRP A 39 2.19 -19.75 4.43
N ALA A 40 1.99 -18.51 4.90
CA ALA A 40 1.55 -18.23 6.25
C ALA A 40 0.14 -18.80 6.54
N GLU A 41 -0.78 -18.72 5.59
CA GLU A 41 -2.13 -19.32 5.71
C GLU A 41 -2.05 -20.83 5.99
N GLY A 42 -1.17 -21.56 5.28
CA GLY A 42 -1.01 -23.01 5.46
C GLY A 42 -0.15 -23.43 6.66
N ASN A 43 0.78 -22.59 7.10
CA ASN A 43 1.82 -22.97 8.07
C ASN A 43 1.68 -22.32 9.46
N LEU A 44 0.96 -21.21 9.56
CA LEU A 44 0.73 -20.52 10.85
C LEU A 44 -0.69 -20.77 11.40
N GLY A 45 -1.59 -21.33 10.57
CA GLY A 45 -3.03 -21.43 10.83
C GLY A 45 -3.53 -22.62 11.67
N ALA A 46 -2.66 -23.46 12.25
CA ALA A 46 -3.10 -24.65 13.00
C ALA A 46 -2.14 -25.12 14.11
N GLY A 47 -1.40 -24.21 14.75
CA GLY A 47 -0.46 -24.54 15.83
C GLY A 47 -0.81 -23.86 17.14
N ASP A 48 -0.95 -24.66 18.20
CA ASP A 48 -1.17 -24.21 19.58
C ASP A 48 -0.23 -23.05 19.99
N GLY A 49 -0.84 -21.92 20.33
CA GLY A 49 -0.38 -21.05 21.41
C GLY A 49 1.00 -20.40 21.31
N ASN A 50 1.68 -20.34 20.15
CA ASN A 50 2.97 -19.67 20.14
C ASN A 50 2.81 -18.14 20.17
N ARG A 51 3.34 -17.57 21.26
CA ARG A 51 3.11 -16.22 21.79
C ARG A 51 3.50 -15.12 20.77
N PRO A 52 2.71 -14.04 20.66
CA PRO A 52 2.98 -12.98 19.69
C PRO A 52 4.34 -12.29 19.88
N ALA A 53 5.03 -12.04 18.77
CA ALA A 53 6.07 -11.02 18.74
C ALA A 53 5.44 -9.63 18.97
N PRO A 54 6.11 -8.68 19.65
CA PRO A 54 5.49 -7.45 20.18
C PRO A 54 4.92 -6.45 19.15
N ALA A 55 4.97 -6.73 17.85
CA ALA A 55 4.56 -5.80 16.79
C ALA A 55 3.99 -6.46 15.53
N GLY A 56 3.62 -7.75 15.58
CA GLY A 56 3.18 -8.51 14.39
C GLY A 56 4.30 -8.89 13.42
N ALA A 57 5.56 -8.85 13.87
CA ALA A 57 6.70 -9.38 13.13
C ALA A 57 6.69 -10.91 13.10
N LEU A 58 7.25 -11.51 12.04
CA LEU A 58 7.35 -12.96 11.92
C LEU A 58 8.41 -13.50 12.90
N PRO A 59 8.10 -14.53 13.73
CA PRO A 59 9.07 -15.14 14.63
C PRO A 59 10.29 -15.67 13.86
N ALA A 60 11.48 -15.64 14.48
CA ALA A 60 12.72 -16.08 13.82
C ALA A 60 12.62 -17.52 13.28
N ALA A 61 12.00 -18.44 14.03
CA ALA A 61 11.80 -19.82 13.59
C ALA A 61 10.93 -19.93 12.32
N ASP A 62 9.95 -19.04 12.16
CA ASP A 62 9.10 -19.00 10.97
C ASP A 62 9.81 -18.29 9.81
N VAL A 63 10.71 -17.33 10.09
CA VAL A 63 11.58 -16.73 9.07
C VAL A 63 12.51 -17.78 8.45
N GLU A 64 13.17 -18.59 9.28
CA GLU A 64 14.04 -19.68 8.82
C GLU A 64 13.26 -20.71 7.98
N ARG A 65 12.09 -21.15 8.48
CA ARG A 65 11.24 -22.11 7.79
C ARG A 65 10.77 -21.59 6.44
N ALA A 66 10.21 -20.38 6.41
CA ALA A 66 9.74 -19.75 5.18
C ALA A 66 10.87 -19.51 4.18
N ALA A 67 12.06 -19.11 4.64
CA ALA A 67 13.22 -18.90 3.79
C ALA A 67 13.66 -20.19 3.08
N ALA A 68 13.70 -21.31 3.82
CA ALA A 68 14.04 -22.62 3.27
C ALA A 68 13.01 -23.09 2.22
N GLU A 69 11.72 -22.99 2.54
CA GLU A 69 10.64 -23.49 1.68
C GLU A 69 10.40 -22.60 0.45
N LEU A 70 10.44 -21.28 0.62
CA LEU A 70 10.21 -20.32 -0.47
C LEU A 70 11.48 -20.02 -1.26
N ARG A 71 12.64 -20.53 -0.81
CA ARG A 71 13.97 -20.27 -1.39
C ARG A 71 14.27 -18.77 -1.48
N LEU A 72 13.99 -18.06 -0.40
CA LEU A 72 14.23 -16.64 -0.24
C LEU A 72 15.19 -16.41 0.92
N THR A 73 15.94 -15.32 0.90
CA THR A 73 16.79 -14.92 2.03
C THR A 73 15.95 -14.45 3.21
N HIS A 74 16.52 -14.47 4.42
CA HIS A 74 15.83 -13.97 5.62
C HIS A 74 15.40 -12.50 5.50
N GLY A 75 16.24 -11.68 4.84
CA GLY A 75 15.91 -10.29 4.56
C GLY A 75 14.70 -10.15 3.62
N GLN A 76 14.63 -10.98 2.57
CA GLN A 76 13.47 -11.01 1.68
C GLN A 76 12.19 -11.49 2.36
N ILE A 77 12.28 -12.47 3.27
CA ILE A 77 11.13 -12.93 4.07
C ILE A 77 10.60 -11.81 4.96
N ARG A 78 11.48 -11.12 5.69
CA ARG A 78 11.07 -10.00 6.56
C ARG A 78 10.44 -8.86 5.75
N ALA A 79 11.08 -8.44 4.68
CA ALA A 79 10.55 -7.39 3.80
C ALA A 79 9.24 -7.81 3.13
N GLY A 80 9.12 -9.07 2.69
CA GLY A 80 7.89 -9.62 2.13
C GLY A 80 6.75 -9.67 3.14
N TRP A 81 7.07 -9.99 4.40
CA TRP A 81 6.10 -10.02 5.51
C TRP A 81 5.53 -8.64 5.79
N ASP A 82 6.41 -7.64 5.89
CA ASP A 82 6.00 -6.26 6.09
C ASP A 82 5.14 -5.80 4.92
N ARG A 83 5.57 -6.03 3.67
CA ARG A 83 4.76 -5.72 2.49
C ARG A 83 3.40 -6.44 2.50
N ALA A 84 3.33 -7.69 2.94
CA ALA A 84 2.08 -8.44 3.01
C ALA A 84 1.09 -7.83 4.02
N ARG A 85 1.60 -7.36 5.18
CA ARG A 85 0.78 -6.65 6.18
C ARG A 85 0.30 -5.30 5.65
N LEU A 86 1.22 -4.53 5.07
CA LEU A 86 0.95 -3.19 4.57
C LEU A 86 -0.03 -3.21 3.39
N ALA A 87 0.11 -4.18 2.48
CA ALA A 87 -0.84 -4.38 1.38
C ALA A 87 -2.17 -5.03 1.83
N GLY A 88 -2.33 -5.38 3.12
CA GLY A 88 -3.52 -6.04 3.65
C GLY A 88 -3.75 -7.45 3.11
N LEU A 89 -2.69 -8.13 2.69
CA LEU A 89 -2.69 -9.56 2.32
C LEU A 89 -2.73 -10.45 3.57
N VAL A 90 -2.17 -9.95 4.67
CA VAL A 90 -2.20 -10.58 5.99
C VAL A 90 -2.75 -9.59 7.01
N GLU A 91 -3.67 -10.05 7.84
CA GLU A 91 -4.17 -9.31 9.00
C GLU A 91 -3.63 -9.95 10.27
N VAL A 92 -3.07 -9.16 11.18
CA VAL A 92 -2.60 -9.64 12.48
C VAL A 92 -3.64 -9.27 13.53
N HIS A 93 -4.27 -10.26 14.15
CA HIS A 93 -5.27 -10.06 15.20
C HIS A 93 -4.94 -10.93 16.41
N GLY A 94 -4.86 -10.33 17.60
CA GLY A 94 -4.58 -11.07 18.84
C GLY A 94 -3.28 -11.88 18.81
N GLY A 95 -2.32 -11.48 17.96
CA GLY A 95 -1.06 -12.21 17.78
C GLY A 95 -1.06 -13.30 16.71
N HIS A 96 -2.19 -13.54 16.06
CA HIS A 96 -2.31 -14.51 14.98
C HIS A 96 -2.39 -13.80 13.63
N ALA A 97 -1.63 -14.30 12.66
CA ALA A 97 -1.74 -13.88 11.28
C ALA A 97 -2.85 -14.67 10.59
N ARG A 98 -3.79 -13.96 9.97
CA ARG A 98 -4.84 -14.55 9.14
C ARG A 98 -4.78 -14.00 7.73
N PRO A 99 -5.20 -14.78 6.72
CA PRO A 99 -5.33 -14.28 5.36
C PRO A 99 -6.32 -13.11 5.32
N GLY A 100 -5.83 -11.95 4.87
CA GLY A 100 -6.67 -10.78 4.63
C GLY A 100 -7.61 -11.01 3.45
N TRP A 101 -8.71 -10.26 3.39
CA TRP A 101 -9.69 -10.41 2.31
C TRP A 101 -9.08 -10.21 0.92
N ARG A 102 -8.03 -9.38 0.80
CA ARG A 102 -7.33 -9.11 -0.45
C ARG A 102 -6.58 -10.33 -0.97
N LEU A 103 -6.01 -11.15 -0.09
CA LEU A 103 -5.36 -12.38 -0.51
C LEU A 103 -6.34 -13.31 -1.23
N ARG A 104 -7.59 -13.37 -0.75
CA ARG A 104 -8.69 -14.18 -1.35
C ARG A 104 -9.23 -13.60 -2.66
N ALA A 105 -8.98 -12.32 -2.92
CA ALA A 105 -9.42 -11.62 -4.13
C ALA A 105 -8.29 -11.45 -5.16
N TRP A 106 -7.05 -11.73 -4.78
CA TRP A 106 -5.82 -11.39 -5.50
C TRP A 106 -5.79 -11.83 -6.97
N ASP A 107 -6.22 -13.06 -7.24
CA ASP A 107 -6.14 -13.63 -8.59
C ASP A 107 -7.30 -13.18 -9.50
N ARG A 108 -8.38 -12.61 -8.94
CA ARG A 108 -9.65 -12.40 -9.66
C ARG A 108 -10.20 -10.98 -9.65
N ASP A 109 -9.63 -10.09 -8.84
CA ASP A 109 -10.14 -8.73 -8.66
C ASP A 109 -9.02 -7.69 -8.75
N ASP A 110 -8.89 -7.06 -9.91
CA ASP A 110 -7.92 -5.99 -10.16
C ASP A 110 -8.15 -4.77 -9.27
N THR A 111 -9.39 -4.49 -8.87
CA THR A 111 -9.71 -3.38 -7.97
C THR A 111 -9.19 -3.66 -6.56
N ALA A 112 -9.29 -4.90 -6.10
CA ALA A 112 -8.72 -5.32 -4.82
C ALA A 112 -7.18 -5.20 -4.81
N VAL A 113 -6.52 -5.55 -5.93
CA VAL A 113 -5.06 -5.41 -6.11
C VAL A 113 -4.64 -3.93 -6.06
N LEU A 114 -5.35 -3.06 -6.78
CA LEU A 114 -5.02 -1.63 -6.84
C LEU A 114 -5.31 -0.88 -5.55
N ARG A 115 -6.33 -1.27 -4.78
CA ARG A 115 -6.55 -0.75 -3.42
C ARG A 115 -5.43 -1.11 -2.44
N GLY A 116 -4.58 -2.08 -2.76
CA GLY A 116 -3.37 -2.40 -1.99
C GLY A 116 -2.24 -1.37 -2.16
N TRP A 117 -2.21 -0.63 -3.28
CA TRP A 117 -1.20 0.41 -3.53
C TRP A 117 -1.43 1.68 -2.70
N VAL A 118 -2.69 2.06 -2.46
CA VAL A 118 -3.03 3.12 -1.49
C VAL A 118 -2.56 2.72 -0.08
N ALA A 119 -2.73 1.45 0.29
CA ALA A 119 -2.26 0.94 1.57
C ALA A 119 -0.73 0.89 1.70
N LEU A 120 0.01 0.80 0.58
CA LEU A 120 1.48 0.90 0.56
C LEU A 120 1.95 2.34 0.86
N PHE A 121 1.19 3.35 0.45
CA PHE A 121 1.43 4.75 0.82
C PHE A 121 1.02 5.05 2.27
N ASP A 122 -0.12 4.52 2.74
CA ASP A 122 -0.53 4.62 4.15
C ASP A 122 0.46 3.90 5.09
N ALA A 123 1.06 2.83 4.62
CA ALA A 123 2.10 2.11 5.32
C ALA A 123 3.41 2.89 5.46
N TRP A 124 3.79 3.61 4.41
CA TRP A 124 4.97 4.48 4.40
C TRP A 124 4.83 5.60 5.43
N SER A 125 3.64 6.20 5.57
CA SER A 125 3.37 7.26 6.55
C SER A 125 3.33 6.77 8.01
N LEU A 126 3.20 5.45 8.24
CA LEU A 126 3.30 4.84 9.58
C LEU A 126 4.75 4.50 9.99
N VAL A 127 5.61 4.16 9.02
CA VAL A 127 7.03 3.83 9.26
C VAL A 127 7.89 5.10 9.33
N HIS A 128 7.51 6.12 8.57
CA HIS A 128 8.03 7.48 8.71
C HIS A 128 6.94 8.36 9.33
N PRO A 129 6.72 8.26 10.65
CA PRO A 129 5.77 9.13 11.32
C PRO A 129 6.16 10.57 11.04
N ALA A 130 5.14 11.39 10.77
CA ALA A 130 5.33 12.81 10.57
C ALA A 130 6.15 13.40 11.75
N PRO A 131 7.09 14.30 11.48
CA PRO A 131 7.72 15.10 12.53
C PRO A 131 6.64 15.70 13.44
N ALA A 132 6.84 15.67 14.76
CA ALA A 132 5.82 16.03 15.74
C ALA A 132 5.31 17.48 15.61
N ASP A 133 6.08 18.32 14.93
CA ASP A 133 5.79 19.72 14.60
C ASP A 133 4.98 19.91 13.31
N ILE A 134 4.72 18.84 12.54
CA ILE A 134 3.92 18.88 11.31
C ILE A 134 2.50 18.38 11.57
N ALA A 135 1.51 19.18 11.15
CA ALA A 135 0.10 18.81 11.29
C ALA A 135 -0.25 17.55 10.46
N PRO A 136 -1.00 16.58 11.01
CA PRO A 136 -1.37 15.35 10.30
C PRO A 136 -2.09 15.56 8.96
N SER A 137 -2.87 16.64 8.84
CA SER A 137 -3.55 17.02 7.59
C SER A 137 -2.58 17.34 6.46
N VAL A 138 -1.45 17.98 6.77
CA VAL A 138 -0.40 18.32 5.80
C VAL A 138 0.23 17.04 5.23
N VAL A 139 0.42 16.03 6.08
CA VAL A 139 0.99 14.73 5.67
C VAL A 139 0.04 14.00 4.74
N ALA A 140 -1.26 13.96 5.08
CA ALA A 140 -2.28 13.33 4.24
C ALA A 140 -2.37 14.00 2.85
N GLU A 141 -2.31 15.34 2.80
CA GLU A 141 -2.32 16.09 1.53
C GLU A 141 -1.09 15.81 0.67
N VAL A 142 0.09 15.71 1.28
CA VAL A 142 1.33 15.35 0.56
C VAL A 142 1.23 13.93 -0.01
N VAL A 143 0.75 12.97 0.79
CA VAL A 143 0.55 11.58 0.34
C VAL A 143 -0.41 11.51 -0.84
N GLU A 144 -1.50 12.29 -0.81
CA GLU A 144 -2.47 12.36 -1.90
C GLU A 144 -1.90 12.99 -3.18
N ALA A 145 -0.94 13.91 -3.05
CA ALA A 145 -0.26 14.54 -4.18
C ALA A 145 0.88 13.68 -4.79
N MET A 146 1.40 12.68 -4.06
CA MET A 146 2.54 11.83 -4.51
C MET A 146 2.36 11.12 -5.86
N PRO A 147 1.19 10.56 -6.22
CA PRO A 147 1.04 9.84 -7.48
C PRO A 147 1.33 10.68 -8.73
N GLN A 148 0.98 11.96 -8.71
CA GLN A 148 1.21 12.87 -9.83
C GLN A 148 2.68 13.29 -9.93
N LEU A 149 3.33 13.53 -8.78
CA LEU A 149 4.77 13.83 -8.72
C LEU A 149 5.62 12.65 -9.22
N LEU A 150 5.25 11.42 -8.85
CA LEU A 150 5.92 10.20 -9.33
C LEU A 150 5.71 9.99 -10.83
N SER A 151 4.54 10.32 -11.35
CA SER A 151 4.24 10.24 -12.78
C SER A 151 5.09 11.23 -13.58
N LEU A 152 5.34 12.44 -13.05
CA LEU A 152 6.25 13.40 -13.66
C LEU A 152 7.68 12.87 -13.68
N LEU A 153 8.21 12.40 -12.54
CA LEU A 153 9.56 11.83 -12.46
C LEU A 153 9.79 10.68 -13.46
N GLN A 154 8.75 9.88 -13.69
CA GLN A 154 8.79 8.78 -14.64
C GLN A 154 8.77 9.24 -16.11
N LEU A 155 8.17 10.40 -16.38
CA LEU A 155 8.00 10.97 -17.74
C LEU A 155 9.06 12.02 -18.08
N SER A 156 9.71 12.61 -17.09
CA SER A 156 10.83 13.53 -17.28
C SER A 156 12.01 12.76 -17.86
N ALA A 157 12.32 13.01 -19.13
CA ALA A 157 13.48 12.44 -19.83
C ALA A 157 14.80 13.10 -19.39
N GLY A 158 14.95 13.40 -18.09
CA GLY A 158 16.09 14.12 -17.53
C GLY A 158 15.96 14.36 -16.02
N PRO A 159 17.02 14.85 -15.35
CA PRO A 159 17.01 15.13 -13.92
C PRO A 159 16.04 16.27 -13.59
N VAL A 160 15.18 16.05 -12.60
CA VAL A 160 14.34 17.10 -12.00
C VAL A 160 15.02 17.57 -10.72
N THR A 161 15.10 18.89 -10.52
CA THR A 161 15.75 19.43 -9.32
C THR A 161 14.84 19.31 -8.10
N VAL A 162 15.42 19.23 -6.90
CA VAL A 162 14.65 19.17 -5.65
C VAL A 162 13.73 20.38 -5.47
N PRO A 163 14.16 21.63 -5.75
CA PRO A 163 13.26 22.79 -5.71
C PRO A 163 12.04 22.64 -6.64
N ASP A 164 12.24 22.21 -7.89
CA ASP A 164 11.14 22.04 -8.84
C ASP A 164 10.14 20.97 -8.37
N LEU A 165 10.63 19.90 -7.74
CA LEU A 165 9.76 18.86 -7.16
C LEU A 165 8.93 19.39 -5.99
N LEU A 166 9.50 20.24 -5.15
CA LEU A 166 8.80 20.84 -4.01
C LEU A 166 7.75 21.85 -4.48
N ASP A 167 8.04 22.64 -5.51
CA ASP A 167 7.10 23.58 -6.10
C ASP A 167 5.90 22.85 -6.73
N LEU A 168 6.15 21.78 -7.47
CA LEU A 168 5.09 20.97 -8.09
C LEU A 168 4.23 20.25 -7.04
N LEU A 169 4.84 19.75 -5.98
CA LEU A 169 4.13 19.18 -4.84
C LEU A 169 3.24 20.23 -4.17
N GLY A 170 3.77 21.43 -3.92
CA GLY A 170 3.03 22.54 -3.31
C GLY A 170 1.86 23.01 -4.18
N GLN A 171 2.07 23.11 -5.49
CA GLN A 171 1.01 23.43 -6.44
C GLN A 171 -0.11 22.40 -6.38
N ARG A 172 0.22 21.10 -6.41
CA ARG A 172 -0.81 20.06 -6.39
C ARG A 172 -1.59 20.01 -5.07
N VAL A 173 -0.92 20.21 -3.93
CA VAL A 173 -1.61 20.32 -2.63
C VAL A 173 -2.59 21.49 -2.61
N THR A 174 -2.23 22.61 -3.23
CA THR A 174 -3.11 23.79 -3.33
C THR A 174 -4.34 23.48 -4.17
N GLU A 175 -4.16 22.89 -5.35
CA GLU A 175 -5.28 22.46 -6.21
C GLU A 175 -6.23 21.49 -5.50
N LEU A 176 -5.68 20.50 -4.77
CA LEU A 176 -6.48 19.55 -3.98
C LEU A 176 -7.30 20.24 -2.88
N ARG A 177 -6.77 21.29 -2.26
CA ARG A 177 -7.50 22.09 -1.26
C ARG A 177 -8.63 22.88 -1.90
N ASP A 178 -8.37 23.49 -3.06
CA ASP A 178 -9.38 24.24 -3.81
C ASP A 178 -10.52 23.30 -4.27
N GLU A 179 -10.18 22.14 -4.83
CA GLU A 179 -11.14 21.09 -5.23
C GLU A 179 -12.05 20.64 -4.06
N ARG A 180 -11.55 20.67 -2.82
CA ARG A 180 -12.32 20.34 -1.60
C ARG A 180 -13.18 21.50 -1.13
N CYS A 181 -12.71 22.74 -1.26
CA CYS A 181 -13.45 23.95 -0.92
C CYS A 181 -14.61 24.21 -1.89
N GLU A 182 -14.52 23.74 -3.13
CA GLU A 182 -15.59 23.85 -4.14
C GLU A 182 -16.77 22.89 -3.93
N VAL A 183 -16.74 22.00 -2.94
CA VAL A 183 -17.88 21.12 -2.63
C VAL A 183 -18.95 21.93 -1.87
N PRO A 184 -20.10 22.26 -2.50
CA PRO A 184 -21.17 22.94 -1.78
C PRO A 184 -21.70 22.00 -0.70
N TYR A 185 -21.86 22.50 0.52
CA TYR A 185 -22.69 21.85 1.53
C TYR A 185 -24.13 21.83 1.01
N GLY A 186 -24.52 20.73 0.36
CA GLY A 186 -25.86 20.47 -0.16
C GLY A 186 -26.37 19.12 0.33
#